data_AF-A0A6I4IIH2-F1
#
_entry.id   AF-A0A6I4IIH2-F1
#
_cell.length_a   1.000
_cell.length_b   1.000
_cell.length_c   1.000
_cell.angle_alpha   90.00
_cell.angle_beta   90.00
_cell.angle_gamma   90.00
#
_symmetry.space_group_name_H-M   'P 1'
#
loop_
_entity.id
_entity.type
_entity.pdbx_description
1 polymer ?
#
loop_
_entity_poly.entity_id
_entity_poly.type
_entity_poly.pdbx_seq_one_letter_code
_entity_poly.pdbx_strand_id
1 'polypeptide(L)'
;MKKIILIVLFIILSFLAYNYFAYPNFRQIEEVLSKNQEEANQNNWRDTYSNDVQKNQKVISEFINKVAKAKCYNNPFFLPKEIDKHTAQRLAKILSDSSSYIWGETTVAYNRKLLFLDDQDNIIAITEIDEENEFIDTYPFRRTYKWGKLSKKGRKEFFAAIDN
;
A
#
# COMPACT_ATOMS: atom_id res chain seq x y z
N MET A 1 -1.06 -11.11 44.96
CA MET A 1 -0.51 -10.03 44.09
C MET A 1 0.49 -10.55 43.05
N LYS A 2 1.62 -11.19 43.43
CA LYS A 2 2.62 -11.71 42.47
C LYS A 2 2.06 -12.63 41.37
N LYS A 3 1.14 -13.54 41.73
CA LYS A 3 0.47 -14.44 40.76
C LYS A 3 -0.40 -13.69 39.74
N ILE A 4 -1.10 -12.64 40.17
CA ILE A 4 -1.95 -11.83 39.29
C ILE A 4 -1.07 -11.04 38.30
N ILE A 5 0.03 -10.45 38.78
CA ILE A 5 0.99 -9.75 37.93
C ILE A 5 1.56 -10.69 36.86
N LEU A 6 1.91 -11.92 37.22
CA LEU A 6 2.45 -12.90 36.28
C LEU A 6 1.42 -13.32 35.22
N ILE A 7 0.15 -13.48 35.60
CA ILE A 7 -0.94 -13.77 34.65
C ILE A 7 -1.13 -12.60 33.67
N VAL A 8 -1.17 -11.36 34.16
CA VAL A 8 -1.29 -10.17 33.31
C VAL A 8 -0.12 -10.06 32.34
N LEU A 9 1.11 -10.29 32.82
CA LEU A 9 2.31 -10.28 31.98
C LEU A 9 2.24 -11.36 30.90
N PHE A 10 1.78 -12.57 31.24
CA PHE A 10 1.62 -13.65 30.28
C PHE A 10 0.61 -13.29 29.18
N ILE A 11 -0.55 -12.71 29.53
CA ILE A 11 -1.56 -12.26 28.56
C ILE A 11 -0.96 -11.21 27.60
N ILE A 12 -0.23 -10.23 28.13
CA ILE A 12 0.42 -9.19 27.31
C ILE A 12 1.45 -9.80 26.36
N LEU A 13 2.31 -10.71 26.86
CA LEU A 13 3.31 -11.38 26.04
C LEU A 13 2.69 -12.26 24.95
N SER A 14 1.63 -13.00 25.28
CA SER A 14 0.88 -13.79 24.30
C SER A 14 0.25 -12.91 23.22
N PHE A 15 -0.31 -11.76 23.60
CA PHE A 15 -0.86 -10.80 22.64
C PHE A 15 0.21 -10.21 21.71
N LEU A 16 1.35 -9.79 22.27
CA LEU A 16 2.46 -9.25 21.47
C LEU A 16 3.06 -10.31 20.54
N ALA A 17 3.23 -11.55 21.02
CA ALA A 17 3.71 -12.65 20.20
C ALA A 17 2.73 -12.96 19.06
N TYR A 18 1.43 -13.02 19.35
CA TYR A 18 0.40 -13.23 18.32
C TYR A 18 0.48 -12.16 17.22
N ASN A 19 0.55 -10.87 17.58
CA ASN A 19 0.66 -9.80 16.60
C ASN A 19 1.95 -9.90 15.76
N TYR A 20 3.08 -10.22 16.40
CA TYR A 20 4.36 -10.39 15.72
C TYR A 20 4.33 -11.53 14.69
N PHE A 21 3.73 -12.67 15.04
CA PHE A 21 3.61 -13.82 14.14
C PHE A 21 2.52 -13.64 13.07
N ALA A 22 1.47 -12.86 13.36
CA ALA A 22 0.43 -12.51 12.38
C ALA A 22 0.88 -11.38 11.42
N TYR A 23 2.03 -10.76 11.67
CA TYR A 23 2.54 -9.69 10.81
C TYR A 23 2.90 -10.21 9.42
N PRO A 24 2.40 -9.59 8.33
CA PRO A 24 2.67 -10.07 6.99
C PRO A 24 4.16 -10.02 6.63
N ASN A 25 4.63 -11.02 5.88
CA ASN A 25 5.95 -10.95 5.24
C ASN A 25 5.87 -10.06 4.00
N PHE A 26 6.02 -8.75 4.20
CA PHE A 26 5.89 -7.74 3.14
C PHE A 26 6.85 -7.94 1.97
N ARG A 27 8.07 -8.42 2.23
CA ARG A 27 9.05 -8.73 1.19
C ARG A 27 8.55 -9.84 0.26
N GLN A 28 7.99 -10.91 0.83
CA GLN A 28 7.41 -11.99 0.03
C GLN A 28 6.18 -11.51 -0.76
N ILE A 29 5.37 -10.64 -0.18
CA ILE A 29 4.21 -10.04 -0.86
C ILE A 29 4.67 -9.20 -2.06
N GLU A 30 5.67 -8.34 -1.87
CA GLU A 30 6.26 -7.52 -2.93
C GLU A 30 6.81 -8.39 -4.07
N GLU A 31 7.54 -9.46 -3.74
CA GLU A 31 8.09 -10.41 -4.72
C GLU A 31 6.99 -11.09 -5.56
N VAL A 32 5.88 -11.50 -4.93
CA VAL A 32 4.73 -12.12 -5.64
C VAL A 32 4.02 -11.10 -6.53
N LEU A 33 3.79 -9.88 -6.04
CA LEU A 33 3.12 -8.83 -6.81
C LEU A 33 3.97 -8.38 -8.01
N SER A 34 5.30 -8.33 -7.85
CA SER A 34 6.22 -7.90 -8.90
C SER A 34 6.37 -8.92 -10.02
N LYS A 35 6.35 -10.22 -9.71
CA LYS A 35 6.42 -11.30 -10.70
C LYS A 35 5.23 -11.34 -11.66
N ASN A 36 4.09 -10.79 -11.26
CA ASN A 36 2.86 -10.78 -12.06
C ASN A 36 2.75 -9.56 -12.99
N GLN A 37 3.80 -8.76 -13.15
CA GLN A 37 3.80 -7.63 -14.07
C GLN A 37 4.10 -8.07 -15.51
N GLU A 38 3.23 -7.69 -16.45
CA GLU A 38 3.46 -7.91 -17.88
C GLU A 38 4.67 -7.09 -18.36
N GLU A 39 5.63 -7.76 -19.02
CA GLU A 39 6.77 -7.10 -19.65
C GLU A 39 6.32 -6.18 -20.79
N ALA A 40 6.88 -4.97 -20.85
CA ALA A 40 6.56 -4.02 -21.91
C ALA A 40 7.06 -4.52 -23.27
N ASN A 41 6.13 -4.71 -24.21
CA ASN A 41 6.46 -5.14 -25.57
C ASN A 41 7.18 -3.99 -26.31
N GLN A 42 8.45 -4.19 -26.67
CA GLN A 42 9.36 -3.15 -27.18
C GLN A 42 9.09 -2.71 -28.64
N ASN A 43 8.12 -3.32 -29.31
CA ASN A 43 7.92 -3.11 -30.74
C ASN A 43 6.93 -1.94 -31.00
N ASN A 44 7.48 -0.83 -31.50
CA ASN A 44 6.79 0.32 -32.16
C ASN A 44 6.22 1.47 -31.27
N TRP A 45 7.10 2.14 -30.52
CA TRP A 45 6.82 3.11 -29.43
C TRP A 45 5.73 4.20 -29.63
N ARG A 46 5.46 4.69 -30.85
CA ARG A 46 4.46 5.76 -31.09
C ARG A 46 3.03 5.23 -31.06
N ASP A 47 2.77 4.12 -31.75
CA ASP A 47 1.48 3.43 -31.67
C ASP A 47 1.31 2.75 -30.30
N THR A 48 2.42 2.44 -29.61
CA THR A 48 2.39 1.90 -28.25
C THR A 48 1.93 2.94 -27.23
N TYR A 49 2.34 4.22 -27.30
CA TYR A 49 2.07 5.16 -26.20
C TYR A 49 0.58 5.39 -25.92
N SER A 50 -0.22 5.73 -26.94
CA SER A 50 -1.67 5.98 -26.73
C SER A 50 -2.40 4.71 -26.27
N ASN A 51 -2.06 3.57 -26.89
CA ASN A 51 -2.61 2.27 -26.50
C ASN A 51 -2.20 1.87 -25.08
N ASP A 52 -0.97 2.17 -24.68
CA ASP A 52 -0.45 1.89 -23.35
C ASP A 52 -1.10 2.79 -22.29
N VAL A 53 -1.36 4.06 -22.60
CA VAL A 53 -2.12 4.95 -21.72
C VAL A 53 -3.53 4.41 -21.51
N GLN A 54 -4.22 3.98 -22.58
CA GLN A 54 -5.57 3.42 -22.48
C GLN A 54 -5.59 2.09 -21.70
N LYS A 55 -4.66 1.17 -22.00
CA LYS A 55 -4.49 -0.07 -21.25
C LYS A 55 -4.24 0.21 -19.77
N ASN A 56 -3.36 1.16 -19.47
CA ASN A 56 -3.04 1.52 -18.10
C ASN A 56 -4.25 2.17 -17.38
N GLN A 57 -5.04 3.01 -18.04
CA GLN A 57 -6.29 3.55 -17.50
C GLN A 57 -7.29 2.44 -17.16
N LYS A 58 -7.43 1.44 -18.03
CA LYS A 58 -8.28 0.27 -17.78
C LYS A 58 -7.79 -0.51 -16.55
N VAL A 59 -6.48 -0.81 -16.48
CA VAL A 59 -5.86 -1.51 -15.35
C VAL A 59 -6.00 -0.75 -14.03
N ILE A 60 -5.87 0.59 -14.04
CA ILE A 60 -6.14 1.45 -12.88
C ILE A 60 -7.60 1.33 -12.44
N SER A 61 -8.53 1.46 -13.39
CA SER A 61 -9.96 1.38 -13.09
C SER A 61 -10.33 0.00 -12.51
N GLU A 62 -9.81 -1.07 -13.11
CA GLU A 62 -10.01 -2.44 -12.61
C GLU A 62 -9.46 -2.62 -11.19
N PHE A 63 -8.28 -2.06 -10.90
CA PHE A 63 -7.73 -2.08 -9.54
C PHE A 63 -8.58 -1.33 -8.54
N ILE A 64 -8.91 -0.06 -8.82
CA ILE A 64 -9.74 0.75 -7.92
C ILE A 64 -11.06 0.02 -7.66
N ASN A 65 -11.69 -0.55 -8.69
CA ASN A 65 -12.94 -1.29 -8.54
C ASN A 65 -12.78 -2.61 -7.78
N LYS A 66 -11.63 -3.28 -7.92
CA LYS A 66 -11.31 -4.54 -7.22
C LYS A 66 -10.98 -4.33 -5.74
N VAL A 67 -10.54 -3.14 -5.33
CA VAL A 67 -10.27 -2.81 -3.92
C VAL A 67 -11.57 -2.91 -3.10
N ALA A 68 -11.55 -3.80 -2.13
CA ALA A 68 -12.64 -4.03 -1.18
C ALA A 68 -12.36 -3.44 0.20
N LYS A 69 -11.11 -3.45 0.63
CA LYS A 69 -10.65 -2.87 1.90
C LYS A 69 -9.13 -2.68 1.87
N ALA A 70 -8.61 -1.98 2.87
CA ALA A 70 -7.18 -1.92 3.10
C ALA A 70 -6.81 -2.13 4.57
N LYS A 71 -5.58 -2.55 4.83
CA LYS A 71 -5.01 -2.71 6.18
C LYS A 71 -3.74 -1.90 6.29
N CYS A 72 -3.69 -0.96 7.23
CA CYS A 72 -2.53 -0.14 7.51
C CYS A 72 -1.75 -0.69 8.70
N TYR A 73 -0.48 -1.03 8.46
CA TYR A 73 0.46 -1.57 9.42
C TYR A 73 1.51 -0.52 9.74
N ASN A 74 1.62 -0.15 11.02
CA ASN A 74 2.63 0.81 11.48
C ASN A 74 3.84 0.12 12.13
N ASN A 75 3.66 -1.07 12.70
CA ASN A 75 4.71 -1.89 13.29
C ASN A 75 4.16 -3.31 13.60
N PRO A 76 5.01 -4.31 13.89
CA PRO A 76 4.58 -5.70 14.05
C PRO A 76 3.87 -6.04 15.37
N PHE A 77 3.84 -5.15 16.35
CA PHE A 77 3.28 -5.43 17.67
C PHE A 77 1.84 -4.93 17.85
N PHE A 78 1.34 -4.12 16.92
CA PHE A 78 0.00 -3.54 16.98
C PHE A 78 -0.88 -4.13 15.87
N LEU A 79 -2.18 -4.23 16.16
CA LEU A 79 -3.16 -4.64 15.16
C LEU A 79 -3.18 -3.62 14.01
N PRO A 80 -3.33 -4.08 12.76
CA PRO A 80 -3.48 -3.18 11.64
C PRO A 80 -4.77 -2.38 11.77
N LYS A 81 -4.74 -1.12 11.33
CA LYS A 81 -5.96 -0.34 11.15
C LYS A 81 -6.65 -0.80 9.88
N GLU A 82 -7.89 -1.28 10.01
CA GLU A 82 -8.73 -1.58 8.86
C GLU A 82 -9.31 -0.30 8.26
N ILE A 83 -9.31 -0.23 6.93
CA ILE A 83 -9.82 0.89 6.15
C ILE A 83 -10.94 0.33 5.27
N ASP A 84 -12.11 0.95 5.36
CA ASP A 84 -13.30 0.53 4.64
C ASP A 84 -13.13 0.66 3.11
N LYS A 85 -14.04 0.03 2.37
CA LYS A 85 -14.03 0.01 0.90
C LYS A 85 -13.94 1.39 0.28
N HIS A 86 -14.78 2.32 0.71
CA HIS A 86 -14.86 3.63 0.09
C HIS A 86 -13.57 4.42 0.31
N THR A 87 -13.05 4.39 1.54
CA THR A 87 -11.77 5.04 1.88
C THR A 87 -10.59 4.38 1.16
N ALA A 88 -10.56 3.04 1.10
CA ALA A 88 -9.52 2.29 0.39
C ALA A 88 -9.53 2.58 -1.11
N GLN A 89 -10.70 2.64 -1.75
CA GLN A 89 -10.83 3.02 -3.16
C GLN A 89 -10.39 4.46 -3.42
N ARG A 90 -10.68 5.38 -2.48
CA ARG A 90 -10.19 6.76 -2.54
C ARG A 90 -8.66 6.82 -2.45
N LEU A 91 -8.04 6.05 -1.54
CA LEU A 91 -6.58 5.94 -1.45
C LEU A 91 -5.98 5.40 -2.74
N ALA A 92 -6.52 4.30 -3.27
CA ALA A 92 -6.14 3.72 -4.55
C ALA A 92 -6.20 4.74 -5.70
N LYS A 93 -7.23 5.60 -5.71
CA LYS A 93 -7.36 6.68 -6.70
C LYS A 93 -6.28 7.75 -6.54
N ILE A 94 -5.98 8.19 -5.32
CA ILE A 94 -4.92 9.18 -5.04
C ILE A 94 -3.56 8.64 -5.51
N LEU A 95 -3.28 7.38 -5.18
CA LEU A 95 -2.04 6.68 -5.58
C LEU A 95 -1.93 6.52 -7.09
N SER A 96 -3.07 6.34 -7.78
CA SER A 96 -3.13 6.22 -9.25
C SER A 96 -3.02 7.55 -9.99
N ASP A 97 -3.19 8.67 -9.30
CA ASP A 97 -3.18 9.99 -9.91
C ASP A 97 -1.76 10.57 -9.92
N SER A 98 -1.15 10.57 -11.10
CA SER A 98 0.21 11.10 -11.29
C SER A 98 0.39 12.58 -10.94
N SER A 99 -0.71 13.36 -10.82
CA SER A 99 -0.71 14.75 -10.36
C SER A 99 -0.63 14.88 -8.84
N SER A 100 -0.90 13.78 -8.11
CA SER A 100 -0.70 13.71 -6.66
C SER A 100 0.76 13.74 -6.26
N TYR A 101 1.70 13.63 -7.20
CA TYR A 101 3.12 13.44 -6.95
C TYR A 101 3.99 14.57 -7.49
N ILE A 102 5.13 14.76 -6.83
CA ILE A 102 6.24 15.61 -7.27
C ILE A 102 7.42 14.67 -7.57
N TRP A 103 8.14 14.94 -8.66
CA TRP A 103 9.29 14.15 -9.03
C TRP A 103 10.46 14.43 -8.07
N GLY A 104 11.10 13.37 -7.58
CA GLY A 104 12.26 13.44 -6.70
C GLY A 104 12.68 12.04 -6.26
N GLU A 105 13.93 11.70 -6.49
CA GLU A 105 14.53 10.44 -6.02
C GLU A 105 15.14 10.68 -4.64
N THR A 106 14.87 9.81 -3.68
CA THR A 106 15.58 9.80 -2.40
C THR A 106 15.70 8.38 -1.88
N THR A 107 16.66 8.15 -0.98
CA THR A 107 16.72 6.93 -0.19
C THR A 107 15.72 7.06 0.95
N VAL A 108 14.78 6.13 1.02
CA VAL A 108 13.64 6.22 1.93
C VAL A 108 13.71 5.09 2.98
N ALA A 109 13.49 5.43 4.24
CA ALA A 109 13.20 4.45 5.29
C ALA A 109 11.68 4.32 5.45
N TYR A 110 11.12 3.20 5.00
CA TYR A 110 9.69 2.93 5.10
C TYR A 110 9.32 2.34 6.46
N ASN A 111 8.38 2.95 7.17
CA ASN A 111 7.91 2.50 8.48
C ASN A 111 6.44 2.09 8.52
N ARG A 112 5.64 2.50 7.52
CA ARG A 112 4.23 2.14 7.40
C ARG A 112 3.98 1.41 6.10
N LYS A 113 3.13 0.39 6.15
CA LYS A 113 2.73 -0.40 4.99
C LYS A 113 1.20 -0.45 4.90
N LEU A 114 0.67 -0.29 3.71
CA LEU A 114 -0.75 -0.31 3.42
C LEU A 114 -1.03 -1.46 2.45
N LEU A 115 -1.74 -2.48 2.89
CA LEU A 115 -2.16 -3.60 2.03
C LEU A 115 -3.55 -3.34 1.49
N PHE A 116 -3.72 -3.41 0.18
CA PHE A 116 -5.02 -3.41 -0.48
C PHE A 116 -5.48 -4.84 -0.72
N LEU A 117 -6.74 -5.12 -0.37
CA LEU A 117 -7.35 -6.44 -0.49
C LEU A 117 -8.58 -6.38 -1.39
N ASP A 118 -8.84 -7.48 -2.10
CA ASP A 118 -10.09 -7.69 -2.82
C ASP A 118 -11.20 -8.29 -1.93
N ASP A 119 -12.38 -8.51 -2.52
CA ASP A 119 -13.55 -9.00 -1.78
C ASP A 119 -13.35 -10.44 -1.24
N GLN A 120 -12.32 -11.15 -1.70
CA GLN A 120 -11.94 -12.49 -1.26
C GLN A 120 -10.71 -12.48 -0.34
N ASP A 121 -10.32 -11.32 0.20
CA ASP A 121 -9.16 -11.16 1.08
C ASP A 121 -7.80 -11.47 0.40
N ASN A 122 -7.73 -11.47 -0.94
CA ASN A 122 -6.45 -11.57 -1.63
C ASN A 122 -5.75 -10.21 -1.65
N ILE A 123 -4.43 -10.22 -1.45
CA ILE A 123 -3.59 -9.02 -1.57
C ILE A 123 -3.44 -8.66 -3.05
N ILE A 124 -3.82 -7.44 -3.41
CA ILE A 124 -3.77 -6.94 -4.79
C ILE A 124 -2.79 -5.79 -4.98
N ALA A 125 -2.41 -5.10 -3.90
CA ALA A 125 -1.34 -4.11 -3.89
C ALA A 125 -0.80 -3.88 -2.47
N ILE A 126 0.42 -3.35 -2.40
CA ILE A 126 1.06 -2.83 -1.20
C ILE A 126 1.53 -1.40 -1.49
N THR A 127 1.30 -0.48 -0.56
CA THR A 127 1.94 0.82 -0.54
C THR A 127 2.83 0.95 0.68
N GLU A 128 4.06 1.34 0.47
CA GLU A 128 5.03 1.64 1.51
C GLU A 128 5.09 3.15 1.72
N ILE A 129 5.15 3.58 2.97
CA ILE A 129 5.15 4.98 3.37
C ILE A 129 6.33 5.22 4.30
N ASP A 130 7.02 6.31 4.07
CA ASP A 130 8.21 6.70 4.80
C ASP A 130 7.92 7.28 6.19
N GLU A 131 8.97 7.38 6.99
CA GLU A 131 8.90 7.96 8.33
C GLU A 131 8.39 9.40 8.33
N GLU A 132 8.70 10.18 7.29
CA GLU A 132 8.30 11.59 7.19
C GLU A 132 6.89 11.78 6.60
N ASN A 133 6.20 10.71 6.19
CA ASN A 133 4.91 10.75 5.51
C ASN A 133 4.94 11.63 4.24
N GLU A 134 6.05 11.62 3.52
CA GLU A 134 6.29 12.37 2.29
C GLU A 134 6.44 11.45 1.08
N PHE A 135 7.21 10.38 1.22
CA PHE A 135 7.52 9.44 0.15
C PHE A 135 6.67 8.19 0.26
N ILE A 136 6.18 7.76 -0.90
CA ILE A 136 5.41 6.54 -1.01
C ILE A 136 5.87 5.73 -2.20
N ASP A 137 5.78 4.42 -2.05
CA ASP A 137 6.04 3.47 -3.12
C ASP A 137 4.89 2.46 -3.19
N THR A 138 4.46 2.05 -4.38
CA THR A 138 3.29 1.18 -4.54
C THR A 138 3.55 0.06 -5.54
N TYR A 139 3.35 -1.17 -5.05
CA TYR A 139 3.50 -2.39 -5.82
C TYR A 139 2.15 -3.08 -6.03
N PRO A 140 1.89 -3.68 -7.20
CA PRO A 140 2.77 -3.70 -8.36
C PRO A 140 2.92 -2.31 -8.98
N PHE A 141 4.12 -1.97 -9.45
CA PHE A 141 4.34 -0.73 -10.19
C PHE A 141 3.41 -0.64 -11.41
N ARG A 142 2.92 0.56 -11.67
CA ARG A 142 2.12 0.86 -12.86
C ARG A 142 2.67 2.12 -13.48
N ARG A 143 2.49 2.30 -14.78
CA ARG A 143 3.09 3.44 -15.49
C ARG A 143 2.62 4.80 -14.97
N THR A 144 1.45 4.86 -14.33
CA THR A 144 0.91 6.06 -13.67
C THR A 144 1.23 6.11 -12.18
N TYR A 145 1.57 4.98 -11.55
CA TYR A 145 2.10 4.99 -10.19
C TYR A 145 3.48 5.61 -10.27
N LYS A 146 3.62 6.72 -9.57
CA LYS A 146 4.91 7.31 -9.34
C LYS A 146 5.36 6.83 -7.97
N TRP A 147 6.54 6.24 -7.94
CA TRP A 147 7.34 6.27 -6.73
C TRP A 147 7.76 7.73 -6.52
N GLY A 148 7.70 8.19 -5.28
CA GLY A 148 8.20 9.52 -4.95
C GLY A 148 7.33 10.29 -3.98
N LYS A 149 7.58 11.60 -3.94
CA LYS A 149 7.02 12.49 -2.94
C LYS A 149 5.59 12.90 -3.29
N LEU A 150 4.66 12.74 -2.36
CA LEU A 150 3.32 13.30 -2.50
C LEU A 150 3.39 14.83 -2.54
N SER A 151 2.64 15.42 -3.45
CA SER A 151 2.34 16.86 -3.46
C SER A 151 1.66 17.27 -2.16
N LYS A 152 1.72 18.55 -1.80
CA LYS A 152 1.05 19.07 -0.58
C LYS A 152 -0.44 18.69 -0.53
N LYS A 153 -1.13 18.76 -1.68
CA LYS A 153 -2.54 18.37 -1.81
C LYS A 153 -2.71 16.85 -1.66
N GLY A 154 -1.96 16.06 -2.42
CA GLY A 154 -2.01 14.60 -2.36
C GLY A 154 -1.72 14.07 -0.95
N ARG A 155 -0.70 14.62 -0.28
CA ARG A 155 -0.35 14.30 1.11
C ARG A 155 -1.51 14.59 2.06
N LYS A 156 -2.07 15.80 2.00
CA LYS A 156 -3.20 16.18 2.87
C LYS A 156 -4.39 15.23 2.69
N GLU A 157 -4.74 14.90 1.44
CA GLU A 157 -5.88 14.02 1.16
C GLU A 157 -5.61 12.56 1.55
N PHE A 158 -4.40 12.07 1.31
CA PHE A 158 -3.98 10.69 1.61
C PHE A 158 -3.94 10.44 3.12
N PHE A 159 -3.20 11.26 3.88
CA PHE A 159 -3.08 11.07 5.32
C PHE A 159 -4.36 11.39 6.07
N ALA A 160 -5.19 12.33 5.58
CA ALA A 160 -6.54 12.48 6.13
C ALA A 160 -7.41 11.24 5.93
N ALA A 161 -7.18 10.42 4.90
CA ALA A 161 -7.93 9.19 4.71
C ALA A 161 -7.39 8.01 5.54
N ILE A 162 -6.09 8.00 5.88
CA ILE A 162 -5.49 6.91 6.66
C ILE A 162 -5.56 7.17 8.16
N ASP A 163 -5.42 8.43 8.59
CA ASP A 163 -5.26 8.76 10.01
C ASP A 163 -6.58 9.13 10.71
N ASN A 164 -7.65 9.45 9.96
CA ASN A 164 -9.03 9.52 10.48
C ASN A 164 -9.56 8.12 10.78
#